data_AF-A0A7X8PGW4-F1
#
_entry.id   AF-A0A7X8PGW4-F1
#
_cell.length_a   1.000
_cell.length_b   1.000
_cell.length_c   1.000
_cell.angle_alpha   90.00
_cell.angle_beta   90.00
_cell.angle_gamma   90.00
#
_symmetry.space_group_name_H-M   'P 1'
#
loop_
_entity.id
_entity.type
_entity.pdbx_description
1 polymer ?
#
loop_
_entity_poly.entity_id
_entity_poly.type
_entity_poly.pdbx_seq_one_letter_code
_entity_poly.pdbx_strand_id
1 'polypeptide(L)'
;MAGWGAAEEERNEGKQIRSAAMPVTFAGTVGLFTSAEVSSRNIAVLFLSPWGFEEMCVRKFWRILAEDLADIGIPSLRFDYAGTGDALDIADEGDGLTPWQETAFAAAAELKRLSGCERLILVSQGLGGTIAATLAERLPDIDGIAFLAPVISGRAYLRELTVWSKMIDESMGLPEAQRQTEGVTVASLRMPDRAADAVKKLNLMTRDRLGAANCLVLTRPGRPGDADFARHLETLVPHVEQSAYDGYDDLVSNPTIAVMPAAAGRKIVAWVQSIATQPGTVASAGLTPPVAEPLSGDGFSELPLRFGAGNRLFGVLCEPEGARTGATALLLTTAYDRHAGWGRMSVTMARALARDGIASLRFDTANVGDSPPLSGAPEQVLYSREQHRDVEEALDLLEQRNLLPAYAVGRCSGGYLAFQVAVRDARCRGLITVNPYSFHWDESRSVDESLRFAPRSLETYGRKLLQMETLKRLLDGQIDAKSAVLNMATGIGRRMVRASRQLLGALPLFAAAQGPVLGGFRALAKRGVDMSLIYSAHDIGLDHLHDQFGENGAGLKYFPDIRLIIIPEADHNLTPPYARKVYLREVREMGLRLANR
;
A
#
# COMPACT_ATOMS: atom_id res chain seq x y z
N MET A 1 7.83 -16.53 4.02
CA MET A 1 7.51 -17.07 5.36
C MET A 1 6.02 -16.94 5.59
N ALA A 2 5.31 -18.07 5.79
CA ALA A 2 3.92 -18.09 6.21
C ALA A 2 3.77 -17.39 7.59
N GLY A 3 2.53 -17.18 8.03
CA GLY A 3 2.24 -16.72 9.39
C GLY A 3 3.15 -17.38 10.42
N TRP A 4 3.64 -16.61 11.39
CA TRP A 4 4.75 -17.01 12.26
C TRP A 4 4.28 -17.99 13.34
N GLY A 5 3.68 -19.10 12.92
CA GLY A 5 3.21 -20.20 13.73
C GLY A 5 4.33 -21.19 14.00
N ALA A 6 4.58 -21.42 15.28
CA ALA A 6 5.37 -22.53 15.78
C ALA A 6 4.74 -23.87 15.35
N ALA A 7 5.32 -24.51 14.33
CA ALA A 7 5.31 -25.96 14.05
C ALA A 7 5.80 -26.17 12.60
N GLU A 8 7.09 -25.92 12.33
CA GLU A 8 7.74 -26.51 11.16
C GLU A 8 8.08 -27.95 11.50
N GLU A 9 7.13 -28.84 11.24
CA GLU A 9 7.30 -30.19 10.68
C GLU A 9 5.96 -30.94 10.81
N GLU A 10 5.48 -31.49 9.69
CA GLU A 10 4.25 -32.30 9.57
C GLU A 10 2.90 -31.54 9.54
N ARG A 11 2.56 -30.96 8.38
CA ARG A 11 1.17 -30.94 7.86
C ARG A 11 1.19 -30.64 6.36
N ASN A 12 1.35 -31.69 5.57
CA ASN A 12 1.23 -31.65 4.12
C ASN A 12 -0.04 -32.39 3.68
N GLU A 13 -1.22 -31.97 4.17
CA GLU A 13 -2.53 -32.45 3.72
C GLU A 13 -3.52 -31.27 3.68
N GLY A 14 -4.03 -30.94 2.48
CA GLY A 14 -5.14 -30.01 2.24
C GLY A 14 -4.84 -28.52 2.53
N LYS A 15 -4.05 -27.84 1.69
CA LYS A 15 -3.81 -26.39 1.84
C LYS A 15 -5.09 -25.58 1.62
N GLN A 16 -5.79 -25.24 2.71
CA GLN A 16 -7.00 -24.45 2.73
C GLN A 16 -6.71 -23.00 2.30
N ILE A 17 -7.55 -22.44 1.42
CA ILE A 17 -7.47 -21.03 1.01
C ILE A 17 -7.90 -20.17 2.20
N ARG A 18 -7.02 -19.27 2.65
CA ARG A 18 -7.35 -18.28 3.70
C ARG A 18 -8.21 -17.15 3.10
N SER A 19 -9.36 -16.89 3.70
CA SER A 19 -10.20 -15.75 3.35
C SER A 19 -9.54 -14.43 3.74
N ALA A 20 -9.81 -13.35 2.99
CA ALA A 20 -9.50 -12.01 3.44
C ALA A 20 -10.35 -11.65 4.68
N ALA A 21 -9.84 -10.70 5.48
CA ALA A 21 -10.53 -10.16 6.64
C ALA A 21 -11.91 -9.60 6.26
N MET A 22 -12.89 -9.76 7.14
CA MET A 22 -14.27 -9.39 6.86
C MET A 22 -14.44 -7.86 6.96
N PRO A 23 -14.87 -7.19 5.87
CA PRO A 23 -15.06 -5.75 5.91
C PRO A 23 -16.28 -5.38 6.73
N VAL A 24 -16.16 -4.28 7.45
CA VAL A 24 -17.22 -3.60 8.20
C VAL A 24 -17.13 -2.11 7.94
N THR A 25 -18.25 -1.40 8.07
CA THR A 25 -18.29 0.05 7.93
C THR A 25 -18.87 0.67 9.20
N PHE A 26 -18.23 1.74 9.67
CA PHE A 26 -18.64 2.47 10.86
C PHE A 26 -18.04 3.88 10.82
N ALA A 27 -18.69 4.87 11.43
CA ALA A 27 -18.17 6.24 11.54
C ALA A 27 -17.61 6.84 10.22
N GLY A 28 -18.22 6.51 9.07
CA GLY A 28 -17.77 6.98 7.75
C GLY A 28 -16.44 6.38 7.28
N THR A 29 -16.01 5.25 7.83
CA THR A 29 -14.78 4.53 7.46
C THR A 29 -14.99 3.04 7.26
N VAL A 30 -13.95 2.37 6.76
CA VAL A 30 -13.86 0.92 6.58
C VAL A 30 -12.98 0.33 7.68
N GLY A 31 -13.47 -0.76 8.27
CA GLY A 31 -12.70 -1.66 9.12
C GLY A 31 -12.58 -3.05 8.50
N LEU A 32 -11.52 -3.77 8.86
CA LEU A 32 -11.23 -5.13 8.46
C LEU A 32 -11.11 -6.00 9.71
N PHE A 33 -12.19 -6.71 10.01
CA PHE A 33 -12.31 -7.59 11.15
C PHE A 33 -11.77 -8.98 10.82
N THR A 34 -10.82 -9.46 11.62
CA THR A 34 -10.31 -10.83 11.53
C THR A 34 -10.81 -11.58 12.76
N SER A 35 -11.69 -12.56 12.53
CA SER A 35 -12.20 -13.42 13.60
C SER A 35 -11.12 -14.38 14.10
N ALA A 36 -11.27 -14.87 15.33
CA ALA A 36 -10.47 -16.00 15.79
C ALA A 36 -10.79 -17.27 14.98
N GLU A 37 -9.76 -18.01 14.54
CA GLU A 37 -9.91 -19.28 13.81
C GLU A 37 -10.08 -20.47 14.76
N VAL A 38 -9.70 -20.29 16.02
CA VAL A 38 -9.87 -21.26 17.12
C VAL A 38 -10.68 -20.63 18.26
N SER A 39 -10.92 -21.38 19.33
CA SER A 39 -11.64 -20.85 20.51
C SER A 39 -11.05 -19.53 21.00
N SER A 40 -11.89 -18.51 21.11
CA SER A 40 -11.46 -17.16 21.48
C SER A 40 -10.87 -17.12 22.89
N ARG A 41 -9.83 -16.30 23.08
CA ARG A 41 -9.21 -16.01 24.37
C ARG A 41 -9.88 -14.88 25.15
N ASN A 42 -11.10 -14.49 24.75
CA ASN A 42 -11.90 -13.44 25.40
C ASN A 42 -11.15 -12.10 25.57
N ILE A 43 -10.34 -11.78 24.56
CA ILE A 43 -9.60 -10.54 24.44
C ILE A 43 -9.40 -10.29 22.95
N ALA A 44 -9.47 -9.02 22.52
CA ALA A 44 -9.33 -8.66 21.12
C ALA A 44 -8.25 -7.59 20.92
N VAL A 45 -7.67 -7.54 19.72
CA VAL A 45 -6.61 -6.57 19.37
C VAL A 45 -7.14 -5.48 18.44
N LEU A 46 -6.97 -4.23 18.84
CA LEU A 46 -7.22 -3.07 17.98
C LEU A 46 -5.89 -2.55 17.44
N PHE A 47 -5.75 -2.50 16.12
CA PHE A 47 -4.59 -1.91 15.46
C PHE A 47 -4.78 -0.41 15.24
N LEU A 48 -3.83 0.38 15.74
CA LEU A 48 -3.79 1.83 15.61
C LEU A 48 -2.61 2.21 14.69
N SER A 49 -2.93 2.37 13.41
CA SER A 49 -1.96 2.62 12.35
C SER A 49 -1.19 3.94 12.55
N PRO A 50 0.02 4.05 11.96
CA PRO A 50 0.70 5.33 11.78
C PRO A 50 -0.03 6.15 10.69
N TRP A 51 0.52 7.31 10.34
CA TRP A 51 -0.05 8.20 9.32
C TRP A 51 0.90 8.33 8.12
N GLY A 52 0.34 8.60 6.94
CA GLY A 52 1.12 9.02 5.78
C GLY A 52 1.80 7.85 5.05
N PHE A 53 3.04 8.07 4.62
CA PHE A 53 3.82 7.08 3.89
C PHE A 53 4.10 5.81 4.72
N GLU A 54 4.36 5.97 6.01
CA GLU A 54 4.58 4.85 6.94
C GLU A 54 3.38 3.91 7.00
N GLU A 55 2.16 4.47 6.97
CA GLU A 55 0.89 3.73 6.95
C GLU A 55 0.82 2.77 5.76
N MET A 56 1.18 3.26 4.57
CA MET A 56 1.20 2.45 3.35
C MET A 56 2.12 1.23 3.47
N CYS A 57 3.28 1.41 4.11
CA CYS A 57 4.28 0.36 4.28
C CYS A 57 3.86 -0.73 5.28
N VAL A 58 3.12 -0.37 6.34
CA VAL A 58 2.76 -1.32 7.41
C VAL A 58 1.52 -2.16 7.12
N ARG A 59 0.74 -1.86 6.07
CA ARG A 59 -0.54 -2.55 5.79
C ARG A 59 -0.43 -4.06 5.72
N LYS A 60 0.52 -4.56 4.94
CA LYS A 60 0.79 -6.00 4.81
C LYS A 60 1.24 -6.60 6.14
N PHE A 61 2.08 -5.88 6.90
CA PHE A 61 2.54 -6.32 8.21
C PHE A 61 1.37 -6.45 9.19
N TRP A 62 0.47 -5.47 9.23
CA TRP A 62 -0.77 -5.54 10.02
C TRP A 62 -1.69 -6.69 9.61
N ARG A 63 -1.84 -6.98 8.31
CA ARG A 63 -2.58 -8.16 7.87
C ARG A 63 -1.96 -9.44 8.43
N ILE A 64 -0.65 -9.61 8.27
CA ILE A 64 0.05 -10.82 8.76
C ILE A 64 -0.12 -10.98 10.27
N LEU A 65 0.01 -9.90 11.07
CA LEU A 65 -0.22 -9.98 12.50
C LEU A 65 -1.66 -10.32 12.86
N ALA A 66 -2.64 -9.75 12.17
CA ALA A 66 -4.05 -10.08 12.39
C ALA A 66 -4.33 -11.56 12.11
N GLU A 67 -3.73 -12.10 11.05
CA GLU A 67 -3.80 -13.52 10.71
C GLU A 67 -3.14 -14.42 11.77
N ASP A 68 -1.92 -14.08 12.22
CA ASP A 68 -1.19 -14.82 13.26
C ASP A 68 -1.94 -14.81 14.60
N LEU A 69 -2.57 -13.69 14.94
CA LEU A 69 -3.41 -13.56 16.14
C LEU A 69 -4.68 -14.41 16.03
N ALA A 70 -5.30 -14.45 14.85
CA ALA A 70 -6.48 -15.26 14.59
C ALA A 70 -6.18 -16.76 14.78
N ASP A 71 -5.02 -17.22 14.29
CA ASP A 71 -4.56 -18.62 14.43
C ASP A 71 -4.39 -19.05 15.90
N ILE A 72 -4.14 -18.11 16.81
CA ILE A 72 -4.02 -18.37 18.26
C ILE A 72 -5.27 -18.01 19.07
N GLY A 73 -6.38 -17.66 18.40
CA GLY A 73 -7.67 -17.42 19.03
C GLY A 73 -7.91 -15.99 19.48
N ILE A 74 -7.25 -15.00 18.86
CA ILE A 74 -7.36 -13.58 19.23
C ILE A 74 -7.93 -12.80 18.04
N PRO A 75 -9.22 -12.39 18.08
CA PRO A 75 -9.80 -11.58 17.03
C PRO A 75 -9.19 -10.18 17.02
N SER A 76 -9.24 -9.52 15.87
CA SER A 76 -8.68 -8.18 15.72
C SER A 76 -9.42 -7.30 14.72
N LEU A 77 -9.24 -5.98 14.86
CA LEU A 77 -9.75 -4.98 13.92
C LEU A 77 -8.64 -4.04 13.47
N ARG A 78 -8.53 -3.88 12.15
CA ARG A 78 -7.73 -2.86 11.47
C ARG A 78 -8.68 -1.88 10.79
N PHE A 79 -8.33 -0.61 10.66
CA PHE A 79 -9.23 0.39 10.08
C PHE A 79 -8.47 1.58 9.49
N ASP A 80 -9.18 2.43 8.76
CA ASP A 80 -8.70 3.73 8.30
C ASP A 80 -9.21 4.86 9.21
N TYR A 81 -8.33 5.79 9.59
CA TYR A 81 -8.77 7.01 10.27
C TYR A 81 -9.62 7.87 9.33
N ALA A 82 -10.50 8.71 9.89
CA ALA A 82 -11.26 9.67 9.10
C ALA A 82 -10.35 10.45 8.11
N GLY A 83 -10.79 10.53 6.85
CA GLY A 83 -10.07 11.21 5.77
C GLY A 83 -8.83 10.49 5.23
N THR A 84 -8.48 9.30 5.74
CA THR A 84 -7.36 8.49 5.24
C THR A 84 -7.85 7.22 4.55
N GLY A 85 -7.01 6.60 3.72
CA GLY A 85 -7.35 5.35 3.05
C GLY A 85 -8.68 5.37 2.30
N ASP A 86 -9.54 4.42 2.63
CA ASP A 86 -10.87 4.26 2.05
C ASP A 86 -11.97 4.98 2.86
N ALA A 87 -11.61 5.69 3.93
CA ALA A 87 -12.56 6.53 4.66
C ALA A 87 -13.15 7.63 3.77
N LEU A 88 -14.35 8.09 4.14
CA LEU A 88 -14.96 9.27 3.53
C LEU A 88 -14.07 10.49 3.74
N ASP A 89 -14.15 11.42 2.78
CA ASP A 89 -13.47 12.70 2.91
C ASP A 89 -14.14 13.53 4.01
N ILE A 90 -13.34 14.20 4.84
CA ILE A 90 -13.87 15.02 5.92
C ILE A 90 -14.12 16.43 5.39
N ALA A 91 -15.37 16.90 5.42
CA ALA A 91 -15.75 18.24 4.97
C ALA A 91 -15.31 19.35 5.96
N ASP A 92 -15.40 19.07 7.26
CA ASP A 92 -14.87 19.91 8.34
C ASP A 92 -13.69 19.19 8.99
N GLU A 93 -12.47 19.72 8.84
CA GLU A 93 -11.25 19.14 9.42
C GLU A 93 -11.33 18.92 10.95
N GLY A 94 -12.36 19.46 11.61
CA GLY A 94 -12.62 19.28 13.03
C GLY A 94 -11.62 20.06 13.88
N ASP A 95 -11.54 19.72 15.16
CA ASP A 95 -10.52 20.29 16.05
C ASP A 95 -9.38 19.29 16.31
N GLY A 96 -8.16 19.68 15.96
CA GLY A 96 -6.94 18.93 16.22
C GLY A 96 -6.97 17.47 15.74
N LEU A 97 -6.84 16.54 16.68
CA LEU A 97 -6.82 15.09 16.42
C LEU A 97 -8.17 14.41 16.68
N THR A 98 -9.20 15.19 17.01
CA THR A 98 -10.51 14.68 17.43
C THR A 98 -11.11 13.71 16.42
N PRO A 99 -11.14 13.99 15.09
CA PRO A 99 -11.70 13.04 14.13
C PRO A 99 -11.02 11.66 14.16
N TRP A 100 -9.69 11.61 14.31
CA TRP A 100 -8.95 10.35 14.38
C TRP A 100 -9.18 9.62 15.70
N GLN A 101 -9.28 10.36 16.80
CA GLN A 101 -9.60 9.80 18.12
C GLN A 101 -11.01 9.22 18.14
N GLU A 102 -12.01 9.95 17.64
CA GLU A 102 -13.40 9.49 17.55
C GLU A 102 -13.54 8.27 16.65
N THR A 103 -12.83 8.26 15.51
CA THR A 103 -12.77 7.07 14.65
C THR A 103 -12.21 5.86 15.42
N ALA A 104 -11.15 6.06 16.22
CA ALA A 104 -10.55 4.99 17.03
C ALA A 104 -11.47 4.52 18.17
N PHE A 105 -12.22 5.42 18.82
CA PHE A 105 -13.24 5.05 19.80
C PHE A 105 -14.37 4.22 19.14
N ALA A 106 -14.83 4.63 17.96
CA ALA A 106 -15.82 3.88 17.20
C ALA A 106 -15.29 2.50 16.79
N ALA A 107 -14.01 2.41 16.37
CA ALA A 107 -13.37 1.14 16.04
C ALA A 107 -13.25 0.22 17.26
N ALA A 108 -12.93 0.75 18.44
CA ALA A 108 -12.90 -0.04 19.68
C ALA A 108 -14.29 -0.60 20.03
N ALA A 109 -15.33 0.24 19.94
CA ALA A 109 -16.71 -0.19 20.17
C ALA A 109 -17.16 -1.26 19.15
N GLU A 110 -16.82 -1.07 17.88
CA GLU A 110 -17.14 -2.02 16.82
C GLU A 110 -16.38 -3.35 17.00
N LEU A 111 -15.10 -3.31 17.39
CA LEU A 111 -14.34 -4.53 17.73
C LEU A 111 -14.98 -5.29 18.89
N LYS A 112 -15.40 -4.61 19.96
CA LYS A 112 -16.13 -5.25 21.07
C LYS A 112 -17.41 -5.92 20.57
N ARG A 113 -18.21 -5.21 19.77
CA ARG A 113 -19.46 -5.72 19.18
C ARG A 113 -19.23 -6.96 18.31
N LEU A 114 -18.20 -6.95 17.47
CA LEU A 114 -17.89 -8.01 16.51
C LEU A 114 -17.24 -9.24 17.15
N SER A 115 -16.36 -9.02 18.14
CA SER A 115 -15.62 -10.10 18.79
C SER A 115 -16.34 -10.69 20.00
N GLY A 116 -17.31 -9.96 20.57
CA GLY A 116 -17.90 -10.27 21.87
C GLY A 116 -16.92 -10.15 23.05
N CYS A 117 -15.70 -9.64 22.82
CA CYS A 117 -14.68 -9.48 23.86
C CYS A 117 -14.78 -8.08 24.46
N GLU A 118 -14.84 -8.00 25.79
CA GLU A 118 -14.81 -6.70 26.50
C GLU A 118 -13.40 -6.15 26.72
N ARG A 119 -12.42 -7.06 26.81
CA ARG A 119 -11.02 -6.72 27.06
C ARG A 119 -10.30 -6.48 25.75
N LEU A 120 -9.53 -5.41 25.67
CA LEU A 120 -8.78 -5.04 24.47
C LEU A 120 -7.28 -4.90 24.74
N ILE A 121 -6.49 -5.22 23.72
CA ILE A 121 -5.08 -4.82 23.61
C ILE A 121 -4.93 -3.87 22.43
N LEU A 122 -4.21 -2.78 22.63
CA LEU A 122 -3.93 -1.80 21.59
C LEU A 122 -2.54 -2.06 21.00
N VAL A 123 -2.47 -2.34 19.69
CA VAL A 123 -1.20 -2.46 18.98
C VAL A 123 -1.04 -1.24 18.09
N SER A 124 0.00 -0.43 18.33
CA SER A 124 0.09 0.92 17.76
C SER A 124 1.47 1.21 17.18
N GLN A 125 1.53 1.94 16.07
CA GLN A 125 2.79 2.39 15.48
C GLN A 125 2.79 3.90 15.20
N GLY A 126 3.93 4.56 15.38
CA GLY A 126 4.12 5.97 15.05
C GLY A 126 3.11 6.89 15.77
N LEU A 127 2.35 7.68 15.01
CA LEU A 127 1.29 8.55 15.56
C LEU A 127 0.14 7.76 16.21
N GLY A 128 -0.10 6.52 15.79
CA GLY A 128 -1.10 5.64 16.41
C GLY A 128 -0.84 5.42 17.91
N GLY A 129 0.41 5.50 18.37
CA GLY A 129 0.75 5.40 19.79
C GLY A 129 0.17 6.54 20.64
N THR A 130 0.09 7.75 20.09
CA THR A 130 -0.55 8.87 20.82
C THR A 130 -2.06 8.66 20.93
N ILE A 131 -2.68 8.13 19.88
CA ILE A 131 -4.10 7.79 19.88
C ILE A 131 -4.36 6.65 20.88
N ALA A 132 -3.48 5.64 20.91
CA ALA A 132 -3.56 4.52 21.85
C ALA A 132 -3.53 4.97 23.31
N ALA A 133 -2.58 5.84 23.67
CA ALA A 133 -2.49 6.40 25.02
C ALA A 133 -3.78 7.16 25.41
N THR A 134 -4.35 7.92 24.46
CA THR A 134 -5.61 8.65 24.69
C THR A 134 -6.82 7.73 24.83
N LEU A 135 -6.88 6.65 24.05
CA LEU A 135 -7.91 5.63 24.16
C LEU A 135 -7.85 4.93 25.52
N ALA A 136 -6.66 4.52 25.96
CA ALA A 136 -6.46 3.82 27.23
C ALA A 136 -6.85 4.66 28.45
N GLU A 137 -6.69 5.99 28.40
CA GLU A 137 -7.16 6.86 29.48
C GLU A 137 -8.69 7.00 29.55
N ARG A 138 -9.40 6.72 28.46
CA ARG A 138 -10.85 7.00 28.32
C ARG A 138 -11.70 5.74 28.23
N LEU A 139 -11.12 4.60 27.84
CA LEU A 139 -11.79 3.31 27.79
C LEU A 139 -11.38 2.47 29.01
N PRO A 140 -12.35 1.84 29.70
CA PRO A 140 -12.02 0.77 30.63
C PRO A 140 -11.53 -0.47 29.86
N ASP A 141 -10.95 -1.42 30.59
CA ASP A 141 -10.62 -2.76 30.09
C ASP A 141 -9.58 -2.82 28.96
N ILE A 142 -8.64 -1.87 28.95
CA ILE A 142 -7.42 -1.95 28.13
C ILE A 142 -6.34 -2.68 28.93
N ASP A 143 -6.05 -3.92 28.55
CA ASP A 143 -5.10 -4.76 29.28
C ASP A 143 -3.65 -4.48 28.91
N GLY A 144 -3.41 -3.95 27.71
CA GLY A 144 -2.07 -3.59 27.30
C GLY A 144 -1.98 -2.73 26.06
N ILE A 145 -0.83 -2.07 25.91
CA ILE A 145 -0.48 -1.27 24.74
C ILE A 145 0.91 -1.66 24.21
N ALA A 146 0.98 -2.07 22.95
CA ALA A 146 2.25 -2.17 22.23
C ALA A 146 2.52 -0.86 21.49
N PHE A 147 3.64 -0.20 21.82
CA PHE A 147 4.16 0.99 21.17
C PHE A 147 5.32 0.62 20.24
N LEU A 148 5.04 0.59 18.95
CA LEU A 148 6.02 0.31 17.90
C LEU A 148 6.54 1.65 17.37
N ALA A 149 7.83 1.96 17.53
CA ALA A 149 8.42 3.20 17.03
C ALA A 149 7.56 4.47 17.30
N PRO A 150 7.08 4.71 18.54
CA PRO A 150 6.06 5.70 18.81
C PRO A 150 6.53 7.13 18.48
N VAL A 151 5.60 7.99 18.09
CA VAL A 151 5.85 9.43 18.03
C VAL A 151 5.84 10.00 19.44
N ILE A 152 7.04 10.10 20.02
CA ILE A 152 7.23 10.62 21.38
C ILE A 152 7.13 12.15 21.40
N SER A 153 7.72 12.82 20.42
CA SER A 153 7.70 14.29 20.28
C SER A 153 7.15 14.68 18.93
N GLY A 154 6.01 15.36 18.92
CA GLY A 154 5.35 15.75 17.68
C GLY A 154 6.15 16.77 16.86
N ARG A 155 6.88 17.70 17.50
CA ARG A 155 7.80 18.61 16.80
C ARG A 155 8.91 17.86 16.07
N ALA A 156 9.48 16.84 16.73
CA ALA A 156 10.53 16.03 16.11
C ALA A 156 9.98 15.24 14.93
N TYR A 157 8.80 14.64 15.11
CA TYR A 157 8.09 13.90 14.07
C TYR A 157 7.75 14.76 12.84
N LEU A 158 7.17 15.95 13.01
CA LEU A 158 6.83 16.81 11.88
C LEU A 158 8.07 17.26 11.09
N ARG A 159 9.18 17.55 11.78
CA ARG A 159 10.45 17.88 11.14
C ARG A 159 11.01 16.69 10.36
N GLU A 160 10.96 15.49 10.94
CA GLU A 160 11.38 14.26 10.28
C GLU A 160 10.53 13.98 9.03
N LEU A 161 9.20 14.13 9.14
CA LEU A 161 8.25 13.97 8.07
C LEU A 161 8.52 14.94 6.90
N THR A 162 8.85 16.22 7.19
CA THR A 162 9.24 17.19 6.15
C THR A 162 10.52 16.77 5.41
N VAL A 163 11.53 16.27 6.14
CA VAL A 163 12.76 15.76 5.52
C VAL A 163 12.43 14.55 4.64
N TRP A 164 11.60 13.65 5.15
CA TRP A 164 11.21 12.44 4.45
C TRP A 164 10.44 12.74 3.16
N SER A 165 9.48 13.68 3.20
CA SER A 165 8.76 14.11 2.00
C SER A 165 9.71 14.64 0.92
N LYS A 166 10.66 15.51 1.29
CA LYS A 166 11.66 16.01 0.35
C LYS A 166 12.50 14.90 -0.27
N MET A 167 12.92 13.93 0.54
CA MET A 167 13.70 12.79 0.07
C MET A 167 12.92 11.89 -0.88
N ILE A 168 11.64 11.65 -0.56
CA ILE A 168 10.72 10.90 -1.42
C ILE A 168 10.58 11.62 -2.77
N ASP A 169 10.30 12.92 -2.77
CA ASP A 169 10.18 13.72 -3.98
C ASP A 169 11.47 13.75 -4.82
N GLU A 170 12.63 13.89 -4.16
CA GLU A 170 13.95 13.84 -4.79
C GLU A 170 14.24 12.49 -5.44
N SER A 171 13.96 11.40 -4.73
CA SER A 171 14.18 10.05 -5.24
C SER A 171 13.33 9.75 -6.47
N MET A 172 12.13 10.33 -6.52
CA MET A 172 11.20 10.24 -7.64
C MET A 172 11.57 11.16 -8.81
N GLY A 173 12.58 12.01 -8.63
CA GLY A 173 13.05 12.95 -9.66
C GLY A 173 12.10 14.12 -9.88
N LEU A 174 11.24 14.46 -8.92
CA LEU A 174 10.35 15.61 -9.02
C LEU A 174 11.17 16.91 -9.05
N PRO A 175 10.94 17.80 -10.05
CA PRO A 175 11.48 19.15 -10.05
C PRO A 175 11.03 19.91 -8.81
N GLU A 176 11.89 20.77 -8.25
CA GLU A 176 11.59 21.55 -7.04
C GLU A 176 10.30 22.37 -7.18
N ALA A 177 10.03 22.93 -8.35
CA ALA A 177 8.82 23.70 -8.66
C ALA A 177 7.52 22.89 -8.57
N GLN A 178 7.59 21.55 -8.66
CA GLN A 178 6.42 20.66 -8.61
C GLN A 178 6.25 19.99 -7.24
N ARG A 179 7.16 20.24 -6.29
CA ARG A 179 7.10 19.69 -4.93
C ARG A 179 6.10 20.45 -4.08
N GLN A 180 5.35 19.73 -3.27
CA GLN A 180 4.45 20.34 -2.29
C GLN A 180 5.26 20.79 -1.08
N THR A 181 5.36 22.10 -0.87
CA THR A 181 6.14 22.70 0.23
C THR A 181 5.25 23.38 1.27
N GLU A 182 3.98 23.58 0.98
CA GLU A 182 2.99 24.18 1.88
C GLU A 182 2.29 23.12 2.74
N GLY A 183 2.17 23.41 4.04
CA GLY A 183 1.57 22.50 5.01
C GLY A 183 2.41 21.26 5.29
N VAL A 184 1.79 20.26 5.92
CA VAL A 184 2.44 18.98 6.23
C VAL A 184 1.97 17.94 5.21
N THR A 185 2.85 17.60 4.27
CA THR A 185 2.59 16.62 3.22
C THR A 185 3.65 15.52 3.18
N VAL A 186 3.26 14.31 2.75
CA VAL A 186 4.18 13.22 2.43
C VAL A 186 3.52 12.29 1.40
N ALA A 187 4.23 11.87 0.35
CA ALA A 187 3.68 10.94 -0.64
C ALA A 187 2.29 11.36 -1.19
N SER A 188 2.12 12.66 -1.42
CA SER A 188 0.85 13.31 -1.82
C SER A 188 -0.31 13.21 -0.82
N LEU A 189 -0.08 12.73 0.39
CA LEU A 189 -1.00 12.80 1.51
C LEU A 189 -0.76 14.12 2.25
N ARG A 190 -1.84 14.88 2.49
CA ARG A 190 -1.81 16.12 3.27
C ARG A 190 -2.41 15.88 4.64
N MET A 191 -1.68 16.26 5.69
CA MET A 191 -2.23 16.34 7.02
C MET A 191 -3.03 17.65 7.15
N PRO A 192 -4.27 17.63 7.64
CA PRO A 192 -5.03 18.84 7.96
C PRO A 192 -4.23 19.81 8.84
N ASP A 193 -4.34 21.11 8.63
CA ASP A 193 -3.48 22.09 9.32
C ASP A 193 -3.76 22.09 10.83
N ARG A 194 -5.03 21.97 11.22
CA ARG A 194 -5.42 21.84 12.62
C ARG A 194 -4.86 20.56 13.26
N ALA A 195 -4.83 19.46 12.52
CA ALA A 195 -4.21 18.22 12.97
C ALA A 195 -2.70 18.39 13.13
N ALA A 196 -2.02 19.04 12.18
CA ALA A 196 -0.59 19.33 12.27
C ALA A 196 -0.25 20.21 13.50
N ASP A 197 -1.06 21.23 13.78
CA ASP A 197 -0.90 22.07 14.98
C ASP A 197 -1.11 21.29 16.28
N ALA A 198 -2.06 20.36 16.31
CA ALA A 198 -2.26 19.46 17.44
C ALA A 198 -1.09 18.48 17.59
N VAL A 199 -0.63 17.87 16.49
CA VAL A 199 0.55 16.99 16.46
C VAL A 199 1.76 17.73 17.02
N LYS A 200 2.01 18.97 16.60
CA LYS A 200 3.14 19.79 17.07
C LYS A 200 3.19 19.95 18.60
N LYS A 201 2.04 19.88 19.28
CA LYS A 201 1.92 20.01 20.73
C LYS A 201 2.10 18.68 21.48
N LEU A 202 2.14 17.54 20.78
CA LEU A 202 2.26 16.22 21.40
C LEU A 202 3.62 16.00 22.05
N ASN A 203 3.58 15.45 23.27
CA ASN A 203 4.71 14.86 23.95
C ASN A 203 4.23 13.67 24.80
N LEU A 204 4.67 12.46 24.50
CA LEU A 204 4.32 11.28 25.31
C LEU A 204 5.05 11.26 26.66
N MET A 205 6.20 11.93 26.77
CA MET A 205 6.95 12.01 28.03
C MET A 205 6.28 12.88 29.10
N THR A 206 5.26 13.68 28.75
CA THR A 206 4.53 14.52 29.70
C THR A 206 3.33 13.80 30.32
N ARG A 207 3.07 12.55 29.94
CA ARG A 207 2.00 11.74 30.53
C ARG A 207 2.44 11.29 31.92
N ASP A 208 1.58 11.50 32.90
CA ASP A 208 1.76 11.12 34.31
C ASP A 208 0.97 9.87 34.70
N ARG A 209 0.18 9.33 33.76
CA ARG A 209 -0.60 8.10 33.91
C ARG A 209 -0.82 7.45 32.54
N LEU A 210 -1.11 6.16 32.55
CA LEU A 210 -1.53 5.40 31.39
C LEU A 210 -2.58 4.37 31.81
N GLY A 211 -3.69 4.27 31.10
CA GLY A 211 -4.80 3.37 31.48
C GLY A 211 -4.62 1.93 31.01
N ALA A 212 -3.41 1.37 31.16
CA ALA A 212 -3.12 -0.02 30.83
C ALA A 212 -2.05 -0.59 31.79
N ALA A 213 -2.16 -1.87 32.15
CA ALA A 213 -1.21 -2.51 33.08
C ALA A 213 0.06 -3.05 32.40
N ASN A 214 -0.05 -3.43 31.11
CA ASN A 214 1.04 -4.04 30.35
C ASN A 214 1.44 -3.15 29.18
N CYS A 215 2.73 -2.90 29.01
CA CYS A 215 3.27 -2.18 27.85
C CYS A 215 4.38 -2.97 27.18
N LEU A 216 4.40 -2.96 25.85
CA LEU A 216 5.54 -3.38 25.04
C LEU A 216 6.06 -2.18 24.27
N VAL A 217 7.36 -1.90 24.32
CA VAL A 217 8.00 -0.88 23.49
C VAL A 217 8.98 -1.55 22.53
N LEU A 218 8.71 -1.43 21.22
CA LEU A 218 9.66 -1.82 20.18
C LEU A 218 10.51 -0.61 19.80
N THR A 219 11.79 -0.65 20.19
CA THR A 219 12.72 0.49 20.06
C THR A 219 13.52 0.41 18.78
N ARG A 220 13.55 1.50 18.00
CA ARG A 220 14.31 1.56 16.75
C ARG A 220 15.82 1.58 17.01
N PRO A 221 16.62 0.85 16.21
CA PRO A 221 18.07 0.96 16.26
C PRO A 221 18.54 2.42 16.10
N GLY A 222 19.50 2.85 16.92
CA GLY A 222 20.06 4.21 16.84
C GLY A 222 19.15 5.34 17.35
N ARG A 223 18.00 5.03 17.95
CA ARG A 223 17.08 6.04 18.52
C ARG A 223 16.94 5.92 20.04
N PRO A 224 17.81 6.58 20.83
CA PRO A 224 17.80 6.46 22.28
C PRO A 224 16.48 6.94 22.92
N GLY A 225 15.77 7.88 22.27
CA GLY A 225 14.48 8.36 22.75
C GLY A 225 13.42 7.26 22.93
N ASP A 226 13.46 6.19 22.13
CA ASP A 226 12.52 5.07 22.29
C ASP A 226 12.79 4.29 23.60
N ALA A 227 14.06 4.14 23.99
CA ALA A 227 14.43 3.52 25.27
C ALA A 227 14.16 4.45 26.46
N ASP A 228 14.36 5.77 26.29
CA ASP A 228 13.98 6.77 27.30
C ASP A 228 12.48 6.73 27.58
N PHE A 229 11.66 6.57 26.54
CA PHE A 229 10.22 6.41 26.68
C PHE A 229 9.83 5.10 27.38
N ALA A 230 10.49 3.98 27.09
CA ALA A 230 10.27 2.73 27.81
C ALA A 230 10.54 2.90 29.33
N ARG A 231 11.65 3.54 29.70
CA ARG A 231 11.99 3.86 31.11
C ARG A 231 10.98 4.81 31.75
N HIS A 232 10.41 5.75 30.99
CA HIS A 232 9.32 6.59 31.49
C HIS A 232 8.08 5.76 31.81
N LEU A 233 7.69 4.83 30.93
CA LEU A 233 6.56 3.92 31.18
C LEU A 233 6.77 3.04 32.41
N GLU A 234 7.99 2.62 32.72
CA GLU A 234 8.30 1.84 33.94
C GLU A 234 7.92 2.60 35.23
N THR A 235 7.85 3.94 35.18
CA THR A 235 7.39 4.76 36.31
C THR A 235 5.86 4.87 36.38
N LEU A 236 5.14 4.54 35.30
CA LEU A 236 3.70 4.73 35.17
C LEU A 236 2.89 3.45 35.32
N VAL A 237 3.43 2.31 34.86
CA VAL A 237 2.71 1.04 34.77
C VAL A 237 3.54 -0.13 35.31
N PRO A 238 2.91 -1.17 35.86
CA PRO A 238 3.62 -2.23 36.57
C PRO A 238 4.44 -3.16 35.68
N HIS A 239 4.04 -3.33 34.41
CA HIS A 239 4.68 -4.27 33.50
C HIS A 239 5.06 -3.58 32.18
N VAL A 240 6.35 -3.31 32.01
CA VAL A 240 6.92 -2.80 30.76
C VAL A 240 7.92 -3.81 30.23
N GLU A 241 7.74 -4.19 28.97
CA GLU A 241 8.70 -4.97 28.22
C GLU A 241 9.29 -4.12 27.10
N GLN A 242 10.60 -4.26 26.87
CA GLN A 242 11.31 -3.62 25.78
C GLN A 242 11.92 -4.66 24.85
N SER A 243 11.87 -4.42 23.54
CA SER A 243 12.59 -5.22 22.54
C SER A 243 13.08 -4.34 21.39
N ALA A 244 14.14 -4.77 20.70
CA ALA A 244 14.58 -4.10 19.49
C ALA A 244 13.54 -4.22 18.37
N TYR A 245 13.38 -3.16 17.57
CA TYR A 245 12.59 -3.18 16.34
C TYR A 245 13.49 -3.37 15.12
N ASP A 246 14.13 -4.54 15.06
CA ASP A 246 14.98 -4.91 13.92
C ASP A 246 14.14 -5.02 12.64
N GLY A 247 14.65 -4.42 11.55
CA GLY A 247 13.94 -4.35 10.26
C GLY A 247 12.95 -3.19 10.12
N TYR A 248 12.88 -2.25 11.08
CA TYR A 248 12.03 -1.06 10.96
C TYR A 248 12.32 -0.24 9.68
N ASP A 249 13.60 0.05 9.40
CA ASP A 249 13.97 0.86 8.23
C ASP A 249 13.64 0.13 6.91
N ASP A 250 13.82 -1.18 6.86
CA ASP A 250 13.48 -2.02 5.69
C ASP A 250 11.96 -2.12 5.48
N LEU A 251 11.18 -2.05 6.56
CA LEU A 251 9.72 -2.00 6.48
C LEU A 251 9.25 -0.67 5.89
N VAL A 252 9.77 0.46 6.39
CA VAL A 252 9.15 1.78 6.12
C VAL A 252 9.80 2.56 4.98
N SER A 253 10.97 2.15 4.46
CA SER A 253 11.75 2.93 3.48
C SER A 253 11.12 3.04 2.09
N ASN A 254 10.52 1.96 1.58
CA ASN A 254 9.87 1.93 0.27
C ASN A 254 8.76 0.88 0.26
N PRO A 255 7.48 1.28 0.03
CA PRO A 255 6.38 0.32 -0.01
C PRO A 255 6.59 -0.75 -1.09
N THR A 256 7.29 -0.40 -2.19
CA THR A 256 7.61 -1.28 -3.32
C THR A 256 8.52 -2.45 -2.98
N ILE A 257 9.30 -2.38 -1.91
CA ILE A 257 10.25 -3.45 -1.55
C ILE A 257 10.27 -3.67 -0.03
N ALA A 258 9.18 -3.28 0.65
CA ALA A 258 9.09 -3.36 2.10
C ALA A 258 9.25 -4.80 2.57
N VAL A 259 10.23 -5.02 3.45
CA VAL A 259 10.50 -6.34 4.04
C VAL A 259 9.76 -6.42 5.37
N MET A 260 8.98 -7.49 5.57
CA MET A 260 8.14 -7.63 6.76
C MET A 260 8.95 -7.99 8.03
N PRO A 261 8.70 -7.27 9.14
CA PRO A 261 9.03 -7.47 10.55
C PRO A 261 9.24 -8.80 11.23
N ALA A 262 9.58 -9.90 10.57
CA ALA A 262 9.69 -11.23 11.12
C ALA A 262 9.79 -11.40 12.65
N ALA A 263 10.92 -10.95 13.22
CA ALA A 263 11.21 -11.04 14.64
C ALA A 263 10.30 -10.14 15.48
N ALA A 264 10.06 -8.90 15.04
CA ALA A 264 9.14 -7.98 15.69
C ALA A 264 7.70 -8.53 15.71
N GLY A 265 7.24 -9.14 14.61
CA GLY A 265 5.92 -9.73 14.50
C GLY A 265 5.71 -10.87 15.50
N ARG A 266 6.64 -11.84 15.53
CA ARG A 266 6.64 -12.90 16.57
C ARG A 266 6.65 -12.34 17.98
N LYS A 267 7.43 -11.29 18.22
CA LYS A 267 7.51 -10.67 19.55
C LYS A 267 6.17 -10.08 19.97
N ILE A 268 5.47 -9.38 19.07
CA ILE A 268 4.15 -8.83 19.32
C ILE A 268 3.15 -9.94 19.61
N VAL A 269 3.07 -10.97 18.75
CA VAL A 269 2.14 -12.10 18.94
C VAL A 269 2.40 -12.82 20.27
N ALA A 270 3.66 -13.10 20.60
CA ALA A 270 4.03 -13.74 21.86
C ALA A 270 3.67 -12.88 23.09
N TRP A 271 3.86 -11.56 23.01
CA TRP A 271 3.49 -10.63 24.08
C TRP A 271 1.97 -10.50 24.24
N VAL A 272 1.21 -10.42 23.15
CA VAL A 272 -0.26 -10.44 23.20
C VAL A 272 -0.75 -11.76 23.83
N GLN A 273 -0.16 -12.88 23.42
CA GLN A 273 -0.44 -14.21 23.96
C GLN A 273 -0.15 -14.32 25.46
N SER A 274 0.90 -13.67 25.98
CA SER A 274 1.24 -13.73 27.40
C SER A 274 0.25 -12.98 28.29
N ILE A 275 -0.48 -12.00 27.75
CA ILE A 275 -1.57 -11.30 28.43
C ILE A 275 -2.88 -12.09 28.33
N ALA A 276 -3.10 -12.75 27.19
CA ALA A 276 -4.27 -13.59 26.88
C ALA A 276 -4.22 -14.96 27.60
N THR A 277 -4.23 -14.95 28.93
CA THR A 277 -3.99 -16.12 29.80
C THR A 277 -5.22 -16.98 30.11
N GLN A 278 -6.43 -16.50 29.84
CA GLN A 278 -7.67 -17.22 30.15
C GLN A 278 -8.39 -17.64 28.86
N PRO A 279 -8.60 -18.94 28.60
CA PRO A 279 -9.62 -19.37 27.65
C PRO A 279 -10.96 -18.88 28.19
N GLY A 280 -11.62 -17.96 27.49
CA GLY A 280 -12.92 -17.49 27.93
C GLY A 280 -14.04 -18.19 27.17
N THR A 281 -15.13 -18.51 27.86
CA THR A 281 -16.44 -18.67 27.22
C THR A 281 -16.89 -17.30 26.72
N VAL A 282 -16.46 -16.92 25.52
CA VAL A 282 -17.12 -15.84 24.80
C VAL A 282 -18.55 -16.30 24.57
N ALA A 283 -19.53 -15.44 24.87
CA ALA A 283 -20.91 -15.71 24.51
C ALA A 283 -20.96 -15.87 22.98
N SER A 284 -20.95 -17.11 22.50
CA SER A 284 -21.16 -17.51 21.10
C SER A 284 -22.61 -17.25 20.67
N ALA A 285 -23.22 -16.18 21.20
CA ALA A 285 -24.62 -15.86 21.00
C ALA A 285 -24.77 -15.25 19.61
N GLY A 286 -24.90 -16.11 18.59
CA GLY A 286 -25.54 -15.79 17.32
C GLY A 286 -25.04 -14.53 16.62
N LEU A 287 -23.75 -14.20 16.73
CA LEU A 287 -23.17 -13.06 16.03
C LEU A 287 -23.34 -13.32 14.53
N THR A 288 -24.28 -12.61 13.92
CA THR A 288 -24.51 -12.67 12.48
C THR A 288 -23.25 -12.12 11.81
N PRO A 289 -22.70 -12.78 10.78
CA PRO A 289 -21.54 -12.26 10.06
C PRO A 289 -21.82 -10.81 9.66
N PRO A 290 -20.99 -9.84 10.07
CA PRO A 290 -21.23 -8.46 9.72
C PRO A 290 -21.22 -8.31 8.20
N VAL A 291 -22.19 -7.56 7.69
CA VAL A 291 -22.24 -7.13 6.30
C VAL A 291 -21.84 -5.66 6.29
N ALA A 292 -20.81 -5.32 5.53
CA ALA A 292 -20.47 -3.93 5.32
C ALA A 292 -21.59 -3.22 4.56
N GLU A 293 -22.08 -2.12 5.12
CA GLU A 293 -22.98 -1.21 4.42
C GLU A 293 -22.18 -0.29 3.49
N PRO A 294 -22.71 0.10 2.32
CA PRO A 294 -22.04 1.04 1.45
C PRO A 294 -21.77 2.40 2.12
N LEU A 295 -20.57 2.94 1.93
CA LEU A 295 -20.24 4.32 2.28
C LEU A 295 -20.66 5.23 1.14
N SER A 296 -21.71 6.02 1.34
CA SER A 296 -22.18 7.01 0.37
C SER A 296 -21.58 8.39 0.60
N GLY A 297 -21.33 9.10 -0.49
CA GLY A 297 -20.98 10.51 -0.50
C GLY A 297 -21.62 11.21 -1.69
N ASP A 298 -21.17 12.42 -2.02
CA ASP A 298 -21.76 13.19 -3.11
C ASP A 298 -21.56 12.50 -4.48
N GLY A 299 -22.61 11.84 -4.98
CA GLY A 299 -22.69 11.19 -6.29
C GLY A 299 -21.99 9.84 -6.40
N PHE A 300 -21.65 9.18 -5.29
CA PHE A 300 -21.01 7.87 -5.29
C PHE A 300 -21.43 7.01 -4.10
N SER A 301 -21.38 5.68 -4.28
CA SER A 301 -21.53 4.70 -3.21
C SER A 301 -20.40 3.67 -3.27
N GLU A 302 -19.69 3.49 -2.16
CA GLU A 302 -18.53 2.59 -2.04
C GLU A 302 -18.83 1.40 -1.13
N LEU A 303 -18.86 0.20 -1.71
CA LEU A 303 -19.04 -1.05 -0.97
C LEU A 303 -17.70 -1.77 -0.81
N PRO A 304 -17.12 -1.85 0.40
CA PRO A 304 -15.99 -2.74 0.66
C PRO A 304 -16.50 -4.19 0.69
N LEU A 305 -15.82 -5.08 -0.03
CA LEU A 305 -16.27 -6.45 -0.19
C LEU A 305 -15.11 -7.43 -0.30
N ARG A 306 -15.42 -8.69 0.03
CA ARG A 306 -14.58 -9.83 -0.31
C ARG A 306 -15.14 -10.53 -1.52
N PHE A 307 -14.26 -11.09 -2.33
CA PHE A 307 -14.65 -11.85 -3.52
C PHE A 307 -13.57 -12.88 -3.85
N GLY A 308 -13.79 -13.60 -4.95
CA GLY A 308 -12.88 -14.65 -5.39
C GLY A 308 -13.05 -15.96 -4.62
N ALA A 309 -12.26 -16.96 -5.00
CA ALA A 309 -12.35 -18.29 -4.40
C ALA A 309 -12.11 -18.20 -2.88
N GLY A 310 -13.05 -18.71 -2.08
CA GLY A 310 -12.96 -18.65 -0.63
C GLY A 310 -12.93 -17.23 -0.04
N ASN A 311 -13.46 -16.21 -0.74
CA ASN A 311 -13.44 -14.81 -0.30
C ASN A 311 -12.01 -14.29 -0.01
N ARG A 312 -11.02 -14.76 -0.78
CA ARG A 312 -9.60 -14.49 -0.55
C ARG A 312 -9.13 -13.10 -1.02
N LEU A 313 -9.91 -12.40 -1.84
CA LEU A 313 -9.56 -11.07 -2.33
C LEU A 313 -10.38 -10.00 -1.63
N PHE A 314 -9.75 -8.90 -1.28
CA PHE A 314 -10.39 -7.71 -0.75
C PHE A 314 -10.33 -6.54 -1.74
N GLY A 315 -11.43 -5.81 -1.85
CA GLY A 315 -11.49 -4.58 -2.63
C GLY A 315 -12.69 -3.72 -2.28
N VAL A 316 -12.84 -2.63 -3.02
CA VAL A 316 -13.95 -1.68 -2.91
C VAL A 316 -14.57 -1.48 -4.29
N LEU A 317 -15.86 -1.79 -4.38
CA LEU A 317 -16.69 -1.48 -5.55
C LEU A 317 -17.29 -0.09 -5.35
N CYS A 318 -17.03 0.82 -6.29
CA CYS A 318 -17.55 2.18 -6.28
C CYS A 318 -18.52 2.34 -7.45
N GLU A 319 -19.77 2.63 -7.14
CA GLU A 319 -20.86 2.74 -8.10
C GLU A 319 -21.42 4.17 -8.11
N PRO A 320 -21.92 4.65 -9.27
CA PRO A 320 -22.72 5.87 -9.31
C PRO A 320 -23.99 5.70 -8.47
N GLU A 321 -24.40 6.72 -7.72
CA GLU A 321 -25.74 6.75 -7.12
C GLU A 321 -26.84 6.92 -8.17
N GLY A 322 -26.48 7.53 -9.32
CA GLY A 322 -27.36 7.73 -10.46
C GLY A 322 -27.22 6.64 -11.55
N ALA A 323 -27.68 6.96 -12.75
CA ALA A 323 -27.58 6.06 -13.89
C ALA A 323 -26.12 5.77 -14.27
N ARG A 324 -25.82 4.50 -14.54
CA ARG A 324 -24.55 4.10 -15.15
C ARG A 324 -24.54 4.48 -16.63
N THR A 325 -23.55 5.26 -17.04
CA THR A 325 -23.38 5.79 -18.40
C THR A 325 -22.07 5.35 -19.05
N GLY A 326 -21.18 4.70 -18.30
CA GLY A 326 -19.85 4.28 -18.74
C GLY A 326 -19.56 2.78 -18.55
N ALA A 327 -18.57 2.27 -19.28
CA ALA A 327 -17.95 0.97 -18.99
C ALA A 327 -17.27 1.01 -17.62
N THR A 328 -17.08 -0.14 -16.97
CA THR A 328 -16.53 -0.19 -15.61
C THR A 328 -15.01 -0.15 -15.58
N ALA A 329 -14.42 0.71 -14.76
CA ALA A 329 -12.97 0.79 -14.60
C ALA A 329 -12.46 -0.26 -13.60
N LEU A 330 -11.55 -1.13 -14.03
CA LEU A 330 -10.84 -2.05 -13.14
C LEU A 330 -9.48 -1.45 -12.78
N LEU A 331 -9.36 -0.91 -11.58
CA LEU A 331 -8.20 -0.17 -11.08
C LEU A 331 -7.21 -1.14 -10.42
N LEU A 332 -6.11 -1.43 -11.10
CA LEU A 332 -5.08 -2.37 -10.67
C LEU A 332 -3.92 -1.65 -9.97
N THR A 333 -3.61 -2.10 -8.76
CA THR A 333 -2.53 -1.56 -7.92
C THR A 333 -1.15 -1.96 -8.40
N THR A 334 -0.11 -1.33 -7.85
CA THR A 334 1.29 -1.63 -8.22
C THR A 334 1.91 -2.71 -7.33
N ALA A 335 1.09 -3.66 -6.87
CA ALA A 335 1.41 -4.73 -5.91
C ALA A 335 1.98 -4.29 -4.54
N TYR A 336 2.13 -3.00 -4.32
CA TYR A 336 2.88 -2.46 -3.19
C TYR A 336 2.28 -1.18 -2.60
N ASP A 337 1.50 -0.42 -3.38
CA ASP A 337 0.44 0.39 -2.80
C ASP A 337 -0.82 -0.50 -2.66
N ARG A 338 -1.53 -0.36 -1.54
CA ARG A 338 -2.85 -0.96 -1.39
C ARG A 338 -3.84 -0.36 -2.39
N HIS A 339 -5.00 -0.96 -2.54
CA HIS A 339 -6.08 -0.55 -3.44
C HIS A 339 -6.48 0.93 -3.33
N ALA A 340 -6.31 1.57 -2.17
CA ALA A 340 -6.51 3.01 -2.02
C ALA A 340 -5.60 3.88 -2.95
N GLY A 341 -4.44 3.33 -3.32
CA GLY A 341 -3.46 3.93 -4.23
C GLY A 341 -2.55 4.97 -3.56
N TRP A 342 -1.43 5.26 -4.23
CA TRP A 342 -0.49 6.32 -3.81
C TRP A 342 -1.19 7.66 -3.57
N GLY A 343 -1.12 8.18 -2.34
CA GLY A 343 -1.81 9.42 -1.96
C GLY A 343 -3.32 9.40 -2.20
N ARG A 344 -3.98 8.26 -1.94
CA ARG A 344 -5.43 8.02 -2.16
C ARG A 344 -5.89 8.22 -3.61
N MET A 345 -4.98 8.15 -4.57
CA MET A 345 -5.29 8.46 -5.97
C MET A 345 -6.40 7.55 -6.54
N SER A 346 -6.39 6.26 -6.22
CA SER A 346 -7.41 5.32 -6.72
C SER A 346 -8.79 5.58 -6.11
N VAL A 347 -8.86 5.96 -4.83
CA VAL A 347 -10.11 6.34 -4.15
C VAL A 347 -10.69 7.61 -4.77
N THR A 348 -9.87 8.66 -4.87
CA THR A 348 -10.31 9.94 -5.46
C THR A 348 -10.74 9.78 -6.92
N MET A 349 -10.04 8.94 -7.69
CA MET A 349 -10.41 8.60 -9.06
C MET A 349 -11.73 7.82 -9.12
N ALA A 350 -11.90 6.77 -8.31
CA ALA A 350 -13.13 5.98 -8.28
C ALA A 350 -14.36 6.85 -8.00
N ARG A 351 -14.28 7.72 -6.99
CA ARG A 351 -15.36 8.66 -6.64
C ARG A 351 -15.63 9.68 -7.75
N ALA A 352 -14.60 10.18 -8.43
CA ALA A 352 -14.78 11.07 -9.58
C ALA A 352 -15.45 10.37 -10.77
N LEU A 353 -15.07 9.12 -11.05
CA LEU A 353 -15.69 8.30 -12.09
C LEU A 353 -17.17 8.01 -11.79
N ALA A 354 -17.50 7.67 -10.54
CA ALA A 354 -18.87 7.42 -10.13
C ALA A 354 -19.77 8.65 -10.34
N ARG A 355 -19.28 9.88 -10.07
CA ARG A 355 -20.02 11.11 -10.37
C ARG A 355 -20.31 11.30 -11.86
N ASP A 356 -19.53 10.68 -12.73
CA ASP A 356 -19.71 10.70 -14.18
C ASP A 356 -20.50 9.50 -14.72
N GLY A 357 -21.06 8.66 -13.83
CA GLY A 357 -21.80 7.45 -14.20
C GLY A 357 -20.93 6.25 -14.56
N ILE A 358 -19.65 6.27 -14.20
CA ILE A 358 -18.71 5.15 -14.40
C ILE A 358 -18.50 4.41 -13.09
N ALA A 359 -18.90 3.13 -13.04
CA ALA A 359 -18.56 2.26 -11.92
C ALA A 359 -17.07 1.89 -11.96
N SER A 360 -16.49 1.56 -10.81
CA SER A 360 -15.10 1.10 -10.72
C SER A 360 -14.88 0.08 -9.62
N LEU A 361 -13.96 -0.85 -9.84
CA LEU A 361 -13.50 -1.80 -8.83
C LEU A 361 -11.99 -1.59 -8.61
N ARG A 362 -11.60 -1.35 -7.36
CA ARG A 362 -10.20 -1.36 -6.90
C ARG A 362 -10.02 -2.49 -5.91
N PHE A 363 -8.91 -3.21 -5.98
CA PHE A 363 -8.70 -4.36 -5.09
C PHE A 363 -7.21 -4.67 -4.93
N ASP A 364 -6.89 -5.44 -3.88
CA ASP A 364 -5.55 -5.94 -3.64
C ASP A 364 -5.39 -7.33 -4.26
N THR A 365 -4.35 -7.53 -5.07
CA THR A 365 -3.98 -8.87 -5.57
C THR A 365 -3.41 -9.73 -4.44
N ALA A 366 -3.31 -11.05 -4.65
CA ALA A 366 -2.83 -11.97 -3.63
C ALA A 366 -1.48 -11.54 -3.05
N ASN A 367 -1.34 -11.64 -1.72
CA ASN A 367 -0.16 -11.23 -0.96
C ASN A 367 0.14 -9.71 -0.95
N VAL A 368 -0.79 -8.87 -1.43
CA VAL A 368 -0.71 -7.41 -1.40
C VAL A 368 -1.74 -6.86 -0.42
N GLY A 369 -1.37 -5.80 0.31
CA GLY A 369 -2.30 -5.08 1.19
C GLY A 369 -3.12 -6.04 2.07
N ASP A 370 -4.42 -6.08 1.80
CA ASP A 370 -5.42 -6.80 2.58
C ASP A 370 -5.84 -8.18 2.03
N SER A 371 -5.27 -8.62 0.91
CA SER A 371 -5.52 -9.95 0.33
C SER A 371 -4.44 -10.96 0.75
N PRO A 372 -4.82 -12.08 1.40
CA PRO A 372 -3.90 -13.16 1.77
C PRO A 372 -3.12 -13.74 0.56
N PRO A 373 -1.95 -14.35 0.80
CA PRO A 373 -1.20 -15.02 -0.26
C PRO A 373 -1.92 -16.27 -0.77
N LEU A 374 -1.75 -16.56 -2.07
CA LEU A 374 -2.09 -17.85 -2.63
C LEU A 374 -1.12 -18.92 -2.11
N SER A 375 -1.65 -20.09 -1.73
CA SER A 375 -0.83 -21.15 -1.18
C SER A 375 0.17 -21.68 -2.21
N GLY A 376 1.46 -21.66 -1.88
CA GLY A 376 2.54 -22.09 -2.77
C GLY A 376 2.91 -21.08 -3.87
N ALA A 377 2.26 -19.91 -3.94
CA ALA A 377 2.70 -18.83 -4.81
C ALA A 377 4.03 -18.22 -4.33
N PRO A 378 4.86 -17.69 -5.24
CA PRO A 378 6.10 -17.01 -4.86
C PRO A 378 5.81 -15.79 -3.97
N GLU A 379 6.77 -15.47 -3.09
CA GLU A 379 6.68 -14.26 -2.25
C GLU A 379 6.70 -12.99 -3.10
N GLN A 380 7.48 -13.01 -4.18
CA GLN A 380 7.55 -11.93 -5.15
C GLN A 380 6.25 -11.87 -5.95
N VAL A 381 5.50 -10.78 -5.74
CA VAL A 381 4.19 -10.58 -6.38
C VAL A 381 4.32 -9.97 -7.78
N LEU A 382 5.19 -8.98 -7.96
CA LEU A 382 5.27 -8.28 -9.25
C LEU A 382 5.62 -9.25 -10.39
N TYR A 383 4.92 -9.07 -11.50
CA TYR A 383 5.14 -9.84 -12.73
C TYR A 383 4.89 -11.35 -12.55
N SER A 384 4.29 -11.75 -11.43
CA SER A 384 3.86 -13.13 -11.21
C SER A 384 2.65 -13.45 -12.07
N ARG A 385 2.66 -14.64 -12.69
CA ARG A 385 1.52 -15.13 -13.48
C ARG A 385 0.27 -15.36 -12.64
N GLU A 386 0.43 -15.60 -11.34
CA GLU A 386 -0.69 -15.84 -10.43
C GLU A 386 -1.58 -14.60 -10.30
N GLN A 387 -1.03 -13.38 -10.48
CA GLN A 387 -1.84 -12.16 -10.45
C GLN A 387 -2.92 -12.14 -11.53
N HIS A 388 -2.75 -12.85 -12.65
CA HIS A 388 -3.79 -12.93 -13.69
C HIS A 388 -5.07 -13.58 -13.15
N ARG A 389 -4.94 -14.61 -12.31
CA ARG A 389 -6.10 -15.30 -11.70
C ARG A 389 -6.87 -14.36 -10.79
N ASP A 390 -6.17 -13.46 -10.08
CA ASP A 390 -6.83 -12.48 -9.22
C ASP A 390 -7.68 -11.49 -10.04
N VAL A 391 -7.20 -11.08 -11.22
CA VAL A 391 -7.96 -10.19 -12.11
C VAL A 391 -9.10 -10.93 -12.81
N GLU A 392 -8.93 -12.21 -13.17
CA GLU A 392 -10.02 -13.04 -13.68
C GLU A 392 -11.16 -13.15 -12.66
N GLU A 393 -10.85 -13.41 -11.38
CA GLU A 393 -11.84 -13.43 -10.29
C GLU A 393 -12.52 -12.06 -10.07
N ALA A 394 -11.79 -10.96 -10.29
CA ALA A 394 -12.35 -9.61 -10.25
C ALA A 394 -13.31 -9.35 -11.42
N LEU A 395 -12.99 -9.82 -12.62
CA LEU A 395 -13.86 -9.74 -13.79
C LEU A 395 -15.11 -10.62 -13.63
N ASP A 396 -14.97 -11.80 -13.01
CA ASP A 396 -16.11 -12.66 -12.65
C ASP A 396 -17.07 -11.95 -11.70
N LEU A 397 -16.55 -11.25 -10.69
CA LEU A 397 -17.36 -10.41 -9.80
C LEU A 397 -18.11 -9.31 -10.58
N LEU A 398 -17.43 -8.61 -11.48
CA LEU A 398 -18.06 -7.56 -12.29
C LEU A 398 -19.15 -8.14 -13.22
N GLU A 399 -18.92 -9.31 -13.79
CA GLU A 399 -19.90 -10.02 -14.62
C GLU A 399 -21.14 -10.42 -13.81
N GLN A 400 -20.95 -11.02 -12.64
CA GLN A 400 -22.03 -11.40 -11.72
C GLN A 400 -22.86 -10.20 -11.26
N ARG A 401 -22.23 -9.02 -11.16
CA ARG A 401 -22.88 -7.75 -10.80
C ARG A 401 -23.50 -7.01 -12.00
N ASN A 402 -23.43 -7.57 -13.21
CA ASN A 402 -23.85 -6.93 -14.46
C ASN A 402 -23.14 -5.59 -14.75
N LEU A 403 -21.87 -5.49 -14.35
CA LEU A 403 -21.04 -4.30 -14.50
C LEU A 403 -20.10 -4.35 -15.72
N LEU A 404 -20.21 -5.37 -16.58
CA LEU A 404 -19.50 -5.39 -17.86
C LEU A 404 -20.10 -4.40 -18.89
N PRO A 405 -19.36 -4.01 -19.93
CA PRO A 405 -17.94 -4.29 -20.18
C PRO A 405 -17.01 -3.55 -19.20
N ALA A 406 -15.79 -4.05 -19.05
CA ALA A 406 -14.76 -3.43 -18.22
C ALA A 406 -13.55 -2.96 -19.04
N TYR A 407 -12.76 -2.06 -18.48
CA TYR A 407 -11.45 -1.69 -18.99
C TYR A 407 -10.41 -1.67 -17.87
N ALA A 408 -9.23 -2.19 -18.16
CA ALA A 408 -8.16 -2.33 -17.18
C ALA A 408 -7.32 -1.06 -17.12
N VAL A 409 -7.04 -0.59 -15.91
CA VAL A 409 -6.29 0.63 -15.65
C VAL A 409 -5.22 0.32 -14.62
N GLY A 410 -3.96 0.62 -14.91
CA GLY A 410 -2.90 0.36 -13.95
C GLY A 410 -1.63 1.19 -14.17
N ARG A 411 -0.93 1.44 -13.06
CA ARG A 411 0.36 2.15 -13.02
C ARG A 411 1.52 1.16 -12.82
N CYS A 412 2.71 1.42 -13.33
CA CYS A 412 3.90 0.58 -13.10
C CYS A 412 3.62 -0.91 -13.40
N SER A 413 3.75 -1.78 -12.40
CA SER A 413 3.40 -3.20 -12.48
C SER A 413 1.92 -3.49 -12.62
N GLY A 414 1.06 -2.62 -12.09
CA GLY A 414 -0.38 -2.64 -12.39
C GLY A 414 -0.64 -2.37 -13.87
N GLY A 415 0.18 -1.54 -14.52
CA GLY A 415 0.13 -1.30 -15.97
C GLY A 415 0.55 -2.54 -16.77
N TYR A 416 1.59 -3.25 -16.31
CA TYR A 416 1.94 -4.57 -16.84
C TYR A 416 0.76 -5.54 -16.69
N LEU A 417 0.19 -5.66 -15.49
CA LEU A 417 -0.91 -6.57 -15.20
C LEU A 417 -2.14 -6.24 -16.04
N ALA A 418 -2.48 -4.96 -16.18
CA ALA A 418 -3.56 -4.47 -17.03
C ALA A 418 -3.33 -4.91 -18.49
N PHE A 419 -2.12 -4.73 -19.03
CA PHE A 419 -1.80 -5.19 -20.38
C PHE A 419 -1.91 -6.70 -20.52
N GLN A 420 -1.34 -7.45 -19.58
CA GLN A 420 -1.36 -8.91 -19.60
C GLN A 420 -2.80 -9.46 -19.57
N VAL A 421 -3.65 -8.94 -18.71
CA VAL A 421 -5.04 -9.39 -18.60
C VAL A 421 -5.84 -8.93 -19.81
N ALA A 422 -5.66 -7.68 -20.24
CA ALA A 422 -6.33 -7.17 -21.43
C ALA A 422 -6.01 -8.02 -22.66
N VAL A 423 -4.81 -8.62 -22.78
CA VAL A 423 -4.47 -9.57 -23.87
C VAL A 423 -5.26 -10.88 -23.73
N ARG A 424 -5.37 -11.43 -22.52
CA ARG A 424 -5.92 -12.77 -22.25
C ARG A 424 -7.45 -12.82 -22.15
N ASP A 425 -8.07 -11.84 -21.52
CA ASP A 425 -9.50 -11.85 -21.21
C ASP A 425 -10.27 -10.91 -22.15
N ALA A 426 -11.30 -11.44 -22.83
CA ALA A 426 -12.11 -10.70 -23.79
C ALA A 426 -13.09 -9.70 -23.15
N ARG A 427 -13.36 -9.82 -21.84
CA ARG A 427 -14.22 -8.91 -21.08
C ARG A 427 -13.60 -7.52 -20.92
N CYS A 428 -12.27 -7.43 -21.03
CA CYS A 428 -11.54 -6.17 -21.08
C CYS A 428 -11.61 -5.55 -22.50
N ARG A 429 -12.42 -4.50 -22.65
CA ARG A 429 -12.63 -3.78 -23.92
C ARG A 429 -11.74 -2.54 -24.06
N GLY A 430 -11.06 -2.13 -22.99
CA GLY A 430 -10.05 -1.08 -23.02
C GLY A 430 -8.90 -1.31 -22.04
N LEU A 431 -7.83 -0.54 -22.23
CA LEU A 431 -6.60 -0.61 -21.46
C LEU A 431 -5.96 0.78 -21.31
N ILE A 432 -5.66 1.16 -20.07
CA ILE A 432 -4.82 2.33 -19.76
C ILE A 432 -3.62 1.87 -18.93
N THR A 433 -2.42 2.13 -19.43
CA THR A 433 -1.18 1.88 -18.68
C THR A 433 -0.46 3.18 -18.38
N VAL A 434 0.01 3.33 -17.14
CA VAL A 434 0.77 4.50 -16.69
C VAL A 434 2.17 4.07 -16.27
N ASN A 435 3.23 4.62 -16.87
CA ASN A 435 4.62 4.31 -16.53
C ASN A 435 4.92 2.80 -16.35
N PRO A 436 4.42 1.88 -17.20
CA PRO A 436 4.78 0.47 -17.06
C PRO A 436 6.28 0.31 -17.36
N TYR A 437 7.00 -0.39 -16.48
CA TYR A 437 8.41 -0.69 -16.69
C TYR A 437 8.61 -1.60 -17.91
N SER A 438 7.71 -2.57 -18.09
CA SER A 438 7.70 -3.46 -19.26
C SER A 438 6.29 -3.97 -19.53
N PHE A 439 6.03 -4.37 -20.77
CA PHE A 439 4.83 -5.11 -21.18
C PHE A 439 5.04 -6.62 -21.23
N HIS A 440 6.26 -7.11 -20.99
CA HIS A 440 6.58 -8.53 -20.92
C HIS A 440 7.69 -8.75 -19.89
N TRP A 441 7.59 -9.82 -19.09
CA TRP A 441 8.58 -10.16 -18.09
C TRP A 441 9.03 -11.61 -18.26
N ASP A 442 10.34 -11.81 -18.18
CA ASP A 442 10.97 -13.12 -18.14
C ASP A 442 11.18 -13.51 -16.68
N GLU A 443 10.42 -14.50 -16.20
CA GLU A 443 10.44 -14.97 -14.81
C GLU A 443 11.79 -15.51 -14.34
N SER A 444 12.71 -15.83 -15.26
CA SER A 444 14.08 -16.20 -14.88
C SER A 444 14.89 -15.01 -14.35
N ARG A 445 14.43 -13.77 -14.57
CA ARG A 445 15.08 -12.55 -14.11
C ARG A 445 14.59 -12.15 -12.74
N SER A 446 15.53 -11.82 -11.86
CA SER A 446 15.21 -11.23 -10.55
C SER A 446 14.56 -9.86 -10.72
N VAL A 447 13.35 -9.75 -10.18
CA VAL A 447 12.62 -8.47 -10.12
C VAL A 447 13.34 -7.51 -9.19
N ASP A 448 13.79 -8.00 -8.03
CA ASP A 448 14.48 -7.18 -7.03
C ASP A 448 15.75 -6.57 -7.59
N GLU A 449 16.59 -7.36 -8.26
CA GLU A 449 17.81 -6.83 -8.89
C GLU A 449 17.45 -5.78 -9.94
N SER A 450 16.46 -6.07 -10.80
CA SER A 450 16.07 -5.15 -11.87
C SER A 450 15.50 -3.83 -11.37
N LEU A 451 14.76 -3.84 -10.26
CA LEU A 451 14.23 -2.63 -9.61
C LEU A 451 15.29 -1.88 -8.81
N ARG A 452 16.24 -2.59 -8.18
CA ARG A 452 17.41 -1.97 -7.51
C ARG A 452 18.28 -1.22 -8.51
N PHE A 453 18.54 -1.82 -9.68
CA PHE A 453 19.36 -1.22 -10.73
C PHE A 453 18.62 -0.24 -11.67
N ALA A 454 17.31 -0.05 -11.50
CA ALA A 454 16.57 1.01 -12.20
C ALA A 454 17.06 2.39 -11.71
N PRO A 455 17.62 3.26 -12.57
CA PRO A 455 18.02 4.60 -12.16
C PRO A 455 16.76 5.35 -11.72
N ARG A 456 16.77 5.85 -10.48
CA ARG A 456 15.66 6.48 -9.72
C ARG A 456 14.86 5.56 -8.79
N SER A 457 15.50 4.52 -8.25
CA SER A 457 14.99 3.79 -7.08
C SER A 457 15.38 4.49 -5.76
N LEU A 458 14.48 4.42 -4.77
CA LEU A 458 14.63 4.89 -3.37
C LEU A 458 15.76 4.21 -2.58
N GLU A 459 16.58 3.35 -3.21
CA GLU A 459 17.68 2.59 -2.60
C GLU A 459 18.79 3.49 -2.02
N THR A 460 18.72 4.79 -2.30
CA THR A 460 19.64 5.78 -1.73
C THR A 460 19.44 6.02 -0.22
N TYR A 461 18.38 5.48 0.42
CA TYR A 461 18.13 5.70 1.85
C TYR A 461 19.05 4.87 2.76
N GLY A 462 19.16 3.55 2.53
CA GLY A 462 19.97 2.66 3.39
C GLY A 462 21.47 2.96 3.34
N ARG A 463 22.00 3.34 2.17
CA ARG A 463 23.43 3.68 2.01
C ARG A 463 23.79 5.12 2.38
N LYS A 464 22.84 6.08 2.38
CA LYS A 464 23.14 7.48 2.75
C LYS A 464 22.98 7.78 4.24
N LEU A 465 22.18 7.03 4.99
CA LEU A 465 22.21 7.13 6.46
C LEU A 465 23.51 6.57 7.05
N LEU A 466 24.04 5.49 6.45
CA LEU A 466 25.41 5.02 6.68
C LEU A 466 26.49 6.02 6.20
N GLN A 467 26.12 7.06 5.43
CA GLN A 467 27.05 8.11 5.02
C GLN A 467 27.29 9.17 6.08
N MET A 468 26.55 9.27 7.19
CA MET A 468 26.99 10.16 8.29
C MET A 468 28.22 9.60 9.02
N GLU A 469 28.36 8.27 9.10
CA GLU A 469 29.60 7.60 9.51
C GLU A 469 30.68 7.63 8.40
N THR A 470 30.28 7.51 7.14
CA THR A 470 31.21 7.55 6.00
C THR A 470 31.77 8.97 5.76
N LEU A 471 31.00 10.03 6.01
CA LEU A 471 31.44 11.43 5.93
C LEU A 471 32.45 11.75 7.04
N LYS A 472 32.27 11.15 8.22
CA LYS A 472 33.26 11.16 9.31
C LYS A 472 34.56 10.45 8.90
N ARG A 473 34.46 9.30 8.21
CA ARG A 473 35.61 8.57 7.62
C ARG A 473 36.27 9.28 6.43
N LEU A 474 35.52 10.14 5.72
CA LEU A 474 36.01 10.96 4.61
C LEU A 474 36.80 12.17 5.12
N LEU A 475 36.38 12.75 6.25
CA LEU A 475 37.09 13.80 6.98
C LEU A 475 38.35 13.27 7.69
N ASP A 476 38.40 11.98 8.01
CA ASP A 476 39.58 11.28 8.57
C ASP A 476 40.52 10.67 7.50
N GLY A 477 40.28 10.93 6.21
CA GLY A 477 41.25 10.63 5.13
C GLY A 477 41.41 9.14 4.74
N GLN A 478 40.40 8.28 4.97
CA GLN A 478 40.54 6.84 4.73
C GLN A 478 39.61 6.25 3.65
N ILE A 479 39.62 6.75 2.40
CA ILE A 479 39.16 5.95 1.22
C ILE A 479 39.94 6.32 -0.05
N ASP A 480 40.40 5.28 -0.78
CA ASP A 480 41.18 5.30 -2.02
C ASP A 480 40.38 5.79 -3.26
N ALA A 481 40.96 6.74 -4.00
CA ALA A 481 40.36 7.50 -5.10
C ALA A 481 40.01 6.68 -6.37
N LYS A 482 40.46 5.42 -6.46
CA LYS A 482 40.24 4.56 -7.64
C LYS A 482 38.78 4.17 -7.87
N SER A 483 37.96 4.06 -6.82
CA SER A 483 36.56 3.60 -6.91
C SER A 483 35.60 4.67 -7.44
N ALA A 484 35.92 5.96 -7.24
CA ALA A 484 35.12 7.08 -7.75
C ALA A 484 35.24 7.24 -9.27
N VAL A 485 36.41 6.92 -9.83
CA VAL A 485 36.69 6.99 -11.28
C VAL A 485 35.99 5.87 -12.04
N LEU A 486 35.89 4.66 -11.47
CA LEU A 486 35.17 3.54 -12.09
C LEU A 486 33.66 3.80 -12.28
N ASN A 487 33.04 4.55 -11.36
CA ASN A 487 31.62 4.91 -11.44
C ASN A 487 31.35 6.02 -12.48
N MET A 488 32.33 6.89 -12.76
CA MET A 488 32.23 7.85 -13.88
C MET A 488 32.46 7.15 -15.23
N ALA A 489 33.37 6.18 -15.29
CA ALA A 489 33.65 5.41 -16.52
C ALA A 489 32.45 4.56 -16.97
N THR A 490 31.69 3.99 -16.03
CA THR A 490 30.43 3.27 -16.33
C THR A 490 29.32 4.20 -16.84
N GLY A 491 29.28 5.46 -16.40
CA GLY A 491 28.37 6.48 -16.93
C GLY A 491 28.65 6.88 -18.39
N ILE A 492 29.94 6.95 -18.77
CA ILE A 492 30.37 7.27 -20.14
C ILE A 492 30.18 6.07 -21.08
N GLY A 493 30.44 4.85 -20.60
CA GLY A 493 30.17 3.62 -21.35
C GLY A 493 28.68 3.47 -21.73
N ARG A 494 27.75 3.93 -20.88
CA ARG A 494 26.29 3.92 -21.16
C ARG A 494 25.88 4.81 -22.33
N ARG A 495 26.55 5.96 -22.53
CA ARG A 495 26.29 6.82 -23.71
C ARG A 495 26.82 6.20 -25.00
N MET A 496 27.97 5.51 -24.95
CA MET A 496 28.52 4.79 -26.11
C MET A 496 27.70 3.56 -26.49
N VAL A 497 27.11 2.84 -25.52
CA VAL A 497 26.18 1.72 -25.79
C VAL A 497 24.85 2.20 -26.38
N ARG A 498 24.32 3.36 -25.96
CA ARG A 498 23.12 3.96 -26.58
C ARG A 498 23.37 4.39 -28.03
N ALA A 499 24.54 4.95 -28.32
CA ALA A 499 24.93 5.32 -29.69
C ALA A 499 25.19 4.10 -30.60
N SER A 500 25.73 2.99 -30.06
CA SER A 500 25.97 1.77 -30.84
C SER A 500 24.72 0.90 -31.04
N ARG A 501 23.69 1.04 -30.20
CA ARG A 501 22.40 0.32 -30.32
C ARG A 501 21.58 0.72 -31.54
N GLN A 502 21.70 1.95 -32.04
CA GLN A 502 21.06 2.36 -33.31
C GLN A 502 21.60 1.60 -34.53
N LEU A 503 22.82 1.04 -34.44
CA LEU A 503 23.46 0.24 -35.50
C LEU A 503 23.23 -1.27 -35.34
N LEU A 504 22.82 -1.75 -34.16
CA LEU A 504 22.77 -3.18 -33.80
C LEU A 504 21.35 -3.77 -33.74
N GLY A 505 20.31 -3.01 -34.11
CA GLY A 505 18.91 -3.48 -34.18
C GLY A 505 18.65 -4.67 -35.13
N ALA A 506 19.67 -5.15 -35.84
CA ALA A 506 19.63 -6.34 -36.69
C ALA A 506 20.07 -7.65 -35.98
N LEU A 507 20.41 -7.62 -34.69
CA LEU A 507 20.86 -8.82 -33.95
C LEU A 507 19.68 -9.64 -33.37
N PRO A 508 19.64 -10.96 -33.59
CA PRO A 508 18.50 -11.84 -33.25
C PRO A 508 18.20 -11.97 -31.74
N LEU A 509 19.15 -11.64 -30.86
CA LEU A 509 18.96 -11.64 -29.40
C LEU A 509 17.99 -10.53 -28.92
N PHE A 510 17.94 -9.39 -29.61
CA PHE A 510 17.02 -8.29 -29.27
C PHE A 510 15.63 -8.47 -29.91
N ALA A 511 15.54 -9.19 -31.04
CA ALA A 511 14.27 -9.59 -31.65
C ALA A 511 13.44 -10.54 -30.75
N ALA A 512 14.10 -11.34 -29.90
CA ALA A 512 13.45 -12.32 -29.03
C ALA A 512 12.55 -11.69 -27.94
N ALA A 513 12.92 -10.53 -27.38
CA ALA A 513 12.10 -9.81 -26.40
C ALA A 513 11.02 -8.92 -27.05
N GLN A 514 11.24 -8.48 -28.30
CA GLN A 514 10.27 -7.70 -29.08
C GLN A 514 9.06 -8.54 -29.55
N GLY A 515 9.27 -9.84 -29.80
CA GLY A 515 8.23 -10.75 -30.29
C GLY A 515 6.98 -10.81 -29.40
N PRO A 516 7.10 -11.13 -28.09
CA PRO A 516 5.95 -11.22 -27.19
C PRO A 516 5.20 -9.89 -27.00
N VAL A 517 5.94 -8.78 -26.89
CA VAL A 517 5.34 -7.44 -26.72
C VAL A 517 4.55 -7.06 -27.98
N LEU A 518 5.18 -7.06 -29.15
CA LEU A 518 4.50 -6.73 -30.41
C LEU A 518 3.34 -7.71 -30.71
N GLY A 519 3.48 -8.98 -30.35
CA GLY A 519 2.42 -9.97 -30.43
C GLY A 519 1.20 -9.60 -29.59
N GLY A 520 1.41 -9.18 -28.34
CA GLY A 520 0.34 -8.69 -27.45
C GLY A 520 -0.37 -7.46 -28.02
N PHE A 521 0.39 -6.45 -28.47
CA PHE A 521 -0.19 -5.26 -29.10
C PHE A 521 -1.01 -5.59 -30.36
N ARG A 522 -0.53 -6.50 -31.22
CA ARG A 522 -1.29 -6.98 -32.39
C ARG A 522 -2.56 -7.74 -31.99
N ALA A 523 -2.51 -8.54 -30.93
CA ALA A 523 -3.69 -9.25 -30.42
C ALA A 523 -4.77 -8.28 -29.92
N LEU A 524 -4.37 -7.25 -29.16
CA LEU A 524 -5.27 -6.19 -28.68
C LEU A 524 -5.89 -5.40 -29.84
N ALA A 525 -5.06 -4.97 -30.81
CA ALA A 525 -5.52 -4.24 -31.98
C ALA A 525 -6.49 -5.08 -32.82
N LYS A 526 -6.20 -6.37 -33.05
CA LYS A 526 -7.10 -7.29 -33.77
C LYS A 526 -8.45 -7.45 -33.06
N ARG A 527 -8.50 -7.39 -31.74
CA ARG A 527 -9.73 -7.46 -30.94
C ARG A 527 -10.45 -6.11 -30.80
N GLY A 528 -9.85 -5.02 -31.30
CA GLY A 528 -10.40 -3.67 -31.22
C GLY A 528 -10.44 -3.13 -29.80
N VAL A 529 -9.47 -3.51 -28.95
CA VAL A 529 -9.34 -2.97 -27.58
C VAL A 529 -8.88 -1.51 -27.66
N ASP A 530 -9.59 -0.59 -26.99
CA ASP A 530 -9.17 0.82 -26.92
C ASP A 530 -7.96 0.97 -25.98
N MET A 531 -6.89 1.64 -26.40
CA MET A 531 -5.62 1.68 -25.66
C MET A 531 -5.11 3.11 -25.45
N SER A 532 -4.76 3.44 -24.21
CA SER A 532 -3.99 4.64 -23.87
C SER A 532 -2.71 4.27 -23.10
N LEU A 533 -1.56 4.72 -23.58
CA LEU A 533 -0.27 4.60 -22.91
C LEU A 533 0.11 5.97 -22.37
N ILE A 534 0.24 6.09 -21.05
CA ILE A 534 0.62 7.32 -20.36
C ILE A 534 2.04 7.15 -19.80
N TYR A 535 2.92 8.10 -20.09
CA TYR A 535 4.27 8.12 -19.54
C TYR A 535 4.62 9.50 -18.99
N SER A 536 5.35 9.54 -17.88
CA SER A 536 6.07 10.73 -17.45
C SER A 536 7.30 10.91 -18.35
N ALA A 537 7.59 12.14 -18.76
CA ALA A 537 8.61 12.43 -19.79
C ALA A 537 10.03 11.93 -19.49
N HIS A 538 10.32 11.64 -18.22
CA HIS A 538 11.62 11.13 -17.78
C HIS A 538 11.54 9.75 -17.15
N ASP A 539 10.43 9.03 -17.30
CA ASP A 539 10.25 7.71 -16.72
C ASP A 539 11.10 6.65 -17.44
N ILE A 540 11.68 5.70 -16.70
CA ILE A 540 12.46 4.59 -17.30
C ILE A 540 11.60 3.69 -18.19
N GLY A 541 10.29 3.54 -17.90
CA GLY A 541 9.39 2.78 -18.74
C GLY A 541 9.24 3.37 -20.14
N LEU A 542 9.44 4.69 -20.30
CA LEU A 542 9.41 5.35 -21.60
C LEU A 542 10.65 5.00 -22.44
N ASP A 543 11.83 4.91 -21.81
CA ASP A 543 13.05 4.42 -22.47
C ASP A 543 12.82 2.98 -23.00
N HIS A 544 12.15 2.12 -22.22
CA HIS A 544 11.81 0.77 -22.65
C HIS A 544 10.76 0.73 -23.77
N LEU A 545 9.81 1.66 -23.77
CA LEU A 545 8.89 1.81 -24.91
C LEU A 545 9.67 2.18 -26.17
N HIS A 546 10.64 3.09 -26.08
CA HIS A 546 11.49 3.48 -27.21
C HIS A 546 12.37 2.33 -27.71
N ASP A 547 12.90 1.49 -26.81
CA ASP A 547 13.63 0.28 -27.20
C ASP A 547 12.77 -0.71 -28.01
N GLN A 548 11.44 -0.69 -27.83
CA GLN A 548 10.48 -1.60 -28.49
C GLN A 548 9.88 -1.01 -29.77
N PHE A 549 9.53 0.27 -29.75
CA PHE A 549 8.80 0.95 -30.84
C PHE A 549 9.63 2.03 -31.55
N GLY A 550 10.92 2.16 -31.22
CA GLY A 550 11.77 3.22 -31.73
C GLY A 550 11.57 4.56 -31.02
N GLU A 551 12.48 5.50 -31.29
CA GLU A 551 12.45 6.87 -30.75
C GLU A 551 11.08 7.54 -30.94
N ASN A 552 10.61 8.22 -29.89
CA ASN A 552 9.29 8.85 -29.83
C ASN A 552 8.10 7.89 -30.12
N GLY A 553 8.32 6.57 -30.01
CA GLY A 553 7.30 5.57 -30.30
C GLY A 553 6.92 5.49 -31.78
N ALA A 554 7.82 5.80 -32.72
CA ALA A 554 7.53 5.84 -34.16
C ALA A 554 6.85 4.57 -34.72
N GLY A 555 7.12 3.41 -34.13
CA GLY A 555 6.50 2.12 -34.45
C GLY A 555 5.02 2.01 -34.04
N LEU A 556 4.53 2.87 -33.15
CA LEU A 556 3.10 2.95 -32.80
C LEU A 556 2.24 3.42 -33.98
N LYS A 557 2.82 3.99 -35.04
CA LYS A 557 2.09 4.31 -36.29
C LYS A 557 1.40 3.09 -36.92
N TYR A 558 1.87 1.87 -36.63
CA TYR A 558 1.25 0.61 -37.08
C TYR A 558 0.04 0.20 -36.21
N PHE A 559 -0.27 0.97 -35.17
CA PHE A 559 -1.36 0.79 -34.24
C PHE A 559 -2.09 2.14 -34.05
N PRO A 560 -2.75 2.66 -35.11
CA PRO A 560 -3.26 4.04 -35.14
C PRO A 560 -4.32 4.35 -34.06
N ASP A 561 -4.94 3.32 -33.49
CA ASP A 561 -5.95 3.46 -32.43
C ASP A 561 -5.34 3.61 -31.02
N ILE A 562 -4.02 3.49 -30.88
CA ILE A 562 -3.32 3.64 -29.59
C ILE A 562 -2.99 5.12 -29.36
N ARG A 563 -3.42 5.65 -28.22
CA ARG A 563 -3.04 7.01 -27.77
C ARG A 563 -1.79 6.94 -26.90
N LEU A 564 -0.74 7.65 -27.29
CA LEU A 564 0.45 7.88 -26.45
C LEU A 564 0.40 9.28 -25.85
N ILE A 565 0.47 9.37 -24.53
CA ILE A 565 0.38 10.62 -23.76
C ILE A 565 1.64 10.74 -22.91
N ILE A 566 2.42 11.78 -23.17
CA ILE A 566 3.64 12.06 -22.40
C ILE A 566 3.38 13.29 -21.52
N ILE A 567 3.48 13.11 -20.20
CA ILE A 567 3.25 14.16 -19.21
C ILE A 567 4.61 14.80 -18.87
N PRO A 568 4.83 16.08 -19.18
CA PRO A 568 6.06 16.78 -18.80
C PRO A 568 6.13 16.94 -17.28
N GLU A 569 7.34 16.97 -16.73
CA GLU A 569 7.63 17.30 -15.31
C GLU A 569 6.93 16.44 -14.25
N ALA A 570 6.34 15.30 -14.65
CA ALA A 570 5.73 14.35 -13.73
C ALA A 570 6.75 13.31 -13.25
N ASP A 571 6.52 12.75 -12.07
CA ASP A 571 7.26 11.60 -11.56
C ASP A 571 6.59 10.27 -11.92
N HIS A 572 7.20 9.17 -11.47
CA HIS A 572 6.69 7.82 -11.68
C HIS A 572 5.30 7.59 -11.07
N ASN A 573 5.00 8.23 -9.93
CA ASN A 573 3.77 8.04 -9.16
C ASN A 573 2.64 9.01 -9.52
N LEU A 574 2.87 9.95 -10.44
CA LEU A 574 1.99 11.06 -10.76
C LEU A 574 1.61 11.87 -9.51
N THR A 575 2.61 12.20 -8.68
CA THR A 575 2.44 13.05 -7.50
C THR A 575 1.87 14.44 -7.85
N PRO A 576 2.32 15.13 -8.93
CA PRO A 576 1.84 16.48 -9.21
C PRO A 576 0.33 16.53 -9.55
N PRO A 577 -0.44 17.50 -9.01
CA PRO A 577 -1.89 17.56 -9.22
C PRO A 577 -2.32 17.62 -10.69
N TYR A 578 -1.57 18.30 -11.56
CA TYR A 578 -1.90 18.36 -12.99
C TYR A 578 -1.72 17.01 -13.68
N ALA A 579 -0.72 16.21 -13.28
CA ALA A 579 -0.49 14.87 -13.82
C ALA A 579 -1.65 13.93 -13.46
N ARG A 580 -2.14 14.02 -12.22
CA ARG A 580 -3.35 13.30 -11.76
C ARG A 580 -4.59 13.70 -12.56
N LYS A 581 -4.76 14.98 -12.90
CA LYS A 581 -5.87 15.46 -13.73
C LYS A 581 -5.82 14.89 -15.15
N VAL A 582 -4.63 14.82 -15.76
CA VAL A 582 -4.46 14.17 -17.07
C VAL A 582 -4.85 12.70 -16.98
N TYR A 583 -4.35 11.99 -15.97
CA TYR A 583 -4.67 10.58 -15.78
C TYR A 583 -6.17 10.33 -15.58
N LEU A 584 -6.82 11.06 -14.66
CA LEU A 584 -8.26 10.97 -14.43
C LEU A 584 -9.07 11.25 -15.71
N ARG A 585 -8.69 12.30 -16.47
CA ARG A 585 -9.39 12.64 -17.72
C ARG A 585 -9.37 11.46 -18.70
N GLU A 586 -8.20 10.85 -18.91
CA GLU A 586 -8.10 9.73 -19.86
C GLU A 586 -8.88 8.49 -19.41
N VAL A 587 -8.88 8.21 -18.10
CA VAL A 587 -9.67 7.12 -17.52
C VAL A 587 -11.16 7.37 -17.69
N ARG A 588 -11.62 8.59 -17.41
CA ARG A 588 -13.01 9.02 -17.60
C ARG A 588 -13.44 8.92 -19.06
N GLU A 589 -12.66 9.50 -19.96
CA GLU A 589 -13.01 9.53 -21.39
C GLU A 589 -13.04 8.12 -22.00
N MET A 590 -12.15 7.21 -21.58
CA MET A 590 -12.21 5.83 -22.03
C MET A 590 -13.50 5.13 -21.58
N GLY A 591 -13.89 5.28 -20.31
CA GLY A 591 -15.12 4.69 -19.78
C GLY A 591 -16.37 5.14 -20.57
N LEU A 592 -16.46 6.43 -20.87
CA LEU A 592 -17.56 7.00 -21.67
C LEU A 592 -17.52 6.54 -23.13
N ARG A 593 -16.33 6.48 -23.77
CA ARG A 593 -16.21 6.00 -25.15
C ARG A 593 -16.63 4.54 -25.30
N LEU A 594 -16.27 3.69 -24.34
CA LEU A 594 -16.55 2.26 -24.38
C LEU A 594 -18.02 1.91 -24.13
N ALA A 595 -18.78 2.75 -23.42
CA ALA A 595 -20.22 2.55 -23.27
C ALA A 595 -21.01 2.76 -24.56
N ASN A 596 -20.45 3.53 -25.50
CA ASN A 596 -21.10 3.85 -26.78
C ASN A 596 -20.72 2.87 -27.91
N ARG A 597 -20.01 1.77 -27.60
CA ARG A 597 -19.54 0.75 -28.54
C ARG A 597 -20.14 -0.59 -28.21
#